data_AF-A0A916RBF7-F1
#
_entry.id   AF-A0A916RBF7-F1
#
_cell.length_a   1.000
_cell.length_b   1.000
_cell.length_c   1.000
_cell.angle_alpha   90.00
_cell.angle_beta   90.00
_cell.angle_gamma   90.00
#
_symmetry.space_group_name_H-M   'P 1'
#
loop_
_entity.id
_entity.type
_entity.pdbx_description
1 polymer ?
#
loop_
_entity_poly.entity_id
_entity_poly.type
_entity_poly.pdbx_seq_one_letter_code
_entity_poly.pdbx_strand_id
1 'polypeptide(L)' 'MTQIELKNHPVWQDLTEVIENLDANSLVREHLELCDYKICGYWDEEDKYYEEIILPRSLSAELVSNSIGVTNKNVGLN' A
#
# COMPACT_ATOMS: atom_id res chain seq x y z
N MET A 1 33.61 -9.18 -0.78
CA MET A 1 32.14 -9.14 -0.74
C MET A 1 31.76 -7.68 -0.86
N THR A 2 31.13 -7.28 -1.96
CA THR A 2 30.80 -5.87 -2.24
C THR A 2 29.55 -5.49 -1.46
N GLN A 3 29.67 -4.52 -0.55
CA GLN A 3 28.54 -3.96 0.18
C GLN A 3 27.79 -3.01 -0.76
N ILE A 4 26.57 -3.39 -1.16
CA ILE A 4 25.71 -2.55 -1.99
C ILE A 4 24.96 -1.59 -1.07
N GLU A 5 25.25 -0.30 -1.17
CA GLU A 5 24.48 0.73 -0.49
C GLU A 5 23.22 1.04 -1.28
N LEU A 6 22.12 0.37 -0.92
CA LEU A 6 20.86 0.54 -1.62
C LEU A 6 20.24 1.93 -1.39
N LYS A 7 20.49 2.61 -0.27
CA LYS A 7 19.78 3.86 0.09
C LYS A 7 19.79 4.95 -0.99
N ASN A 8 20.86 5.04 -1.79
CA ASN A 8 20.99 6.02 -2.88
C ASN A 8 21.07 5.36 -4.26
N HIS A 9 20.66 4.09 -4.36
CA HIS A 9 20.80 3.33 -5.59
C HIS A 9 19.75 3.76 -6.64
N PRO A 10 20.13 3.93 -7.92
CA PRO A 10 19.23 4.37 -9.00
C PRO A 10 17.95 3.53 -9.15
N VAL A 11 18.00 2.25 -8.77
CA VAL A 11 16.83 1.35 -8.75
C VAL A 11 15.62 1.93 -8.03
N TRP A 12 15.82 2.79 -7.02
CA TRP A 12 14.70 3.43 -6.33
C TRP A 12 14.05 4.55 -7.16
N GLN A 13 14.82 5.25 -8.01
CA GLN A 13 14.28 6.21 -8.96
C GLN A 13 13.46 5.48 -10.02
N ASP A 14 14.01 4.41 -10.61
CA ASP A 14 13.30 3.56 -11.57
C ASP A 14 11.98 3.02 -10.97
N LEU A 15 12.03 2.55 -9.71
CA LEU A 15 10.84 2.07 -9.01
C LEU A 15 9.82 3.19 -8.77
N THR A 16 10.28 4.38 -8.40
CA THR A 16 9.40 5.54 -8.15
C THR A 16 8.69 5.94 -9.43
N GLU A 17 9.41 6.03 -10.55
CA GLU A 17 8.83 6.35 -11.86
C GLU A 17 7.78 5.31 -12.28
N VAL A 18 8.03 4.03 -12.04
CA VAL A 18 7.04 2.97 -12.33
C VAL A 18 5.80 3.12 -11.45
N ILE A 19 5.96 3.39 -10.15
CA ILE A 19 4.82 3.53 -9.22
C ILE A 19 3.99 4.78 -9.55
N GLU A 20 4.63 5.91 -9.86
CA GLU A 20 3.95 7.18 -10.18
C GLU A 20 3.11 7.10 -11.46
N ASN A 21 3.50 6.26 -12.42
CA ASN A 21 2.78 6.06 -13.68
C ASN A 21 1.72 4.95 -13.61
N LEU A 22 1.62 4.21 -12.50
CA LEU A 22 0.60 3.19 -12.31
C LEU A 22 -0.71 3.81 -11.83
N ASP A 23 -1.80 3.52 -12.55
CA ASP A 23 -3.14 3.84 -12.06
C ASP A 23 -3.54 2.85 -10.95
N ALA A 24 -3.19 3.22 -9.71
CA ALA A 24 -3.50 2.48 -8.50
C ALA A 24 -5.01 2.21 -8.35
N ASN A 25 -5.86 3.16 -8.77
CA ASN A 25 -7.30 3.00 -8.68
C ASN A 25 -7.79 1.94 -9.66
N SER A 26 -7.32 1.95 -10.90
CA SER A 26 -7.66 0.91 -11.87
C SER A 26 -7.20 -0.47 -11.41
N LEU A 27 -5.98 -0.58 -10.87
CA LEU A 27 -5.43 -1.85 -10.37
C LEU A 27 -6.26 -2.42 -9.21
N VAL A 28 -6.59 -1.59 -8.22
CA VAL A 28 -7.29 -2.03 -7.02
C VAL A 28 -8.78 -2.22 -7.27
N ARG A 29 -9.40 -1.40 -8.12
CA ARG A 29 -10.83 -1.50 -8.41
C ARG A 29 -11.20 -2.84 -9.03
N GLU A 30 -10.45 -3.31 -10.02
CA GLU A 30 -10.71 -4.61 -10.65
C GLU A 30 -10.65 -5.75 -9.61
N HIS A 31 -9.62 -5.73 -8.76
CA HIS A 31 -9.47 -6.72 -7.70
C HIS A 31 -10.64 -6.68 -6.70
N LEU A 32 -11.04 -5.49 -6.24
CA LEU A 32 -12.14 -5.33 -5.30
C LEU A 32 -13.50 -5.73 -5.90
N GLU A 33 -13.74 -5.43 -7.18
CA GLU A 33 -14.95 -5.83 -7.89
C GLU A 33 -15.07 -7.36 -7.98
N LEU A 34 -13.97 -8.06 -8.30
CA LEU A 34 -13.93 -9.53 -8.33
C LEU A 34 -14.22 -10.17 -6.95
N CYS A 35 -13.89 -9.45 -5.88
CA CYS A 35 -14.12 -9.88 -4.50
C CYS A 35 -15.45 -9.37 -3.89
N ASP A 36 -16.32 -8.69 -4.67
CA ASP A 36 -17.51 -7.98 -4.17
C ASP A 36 -17.20 -7.09 -2.95
N TYR A 37 -16.02 -6.46 -2.98
CA TYR A 37 -15.49 -5.58 -1.93
C TYR A 37 -15.34 -6.24 -0.55
N LYS A 38 -15.28 -7.58 -0.49
CA LYS A 38 -15.06 -8.33 0.75
C LYS A 38 -13.58 -8.47 1.08
N ILE A 39 -13.23 -8.26 2.35
CA ILE A 39 -11.90 -8.52 2.90
C ILE A 39 -12.05 -9.52 4.05
N CYS A 40 -11.26 -10.59 4.00
CA CYS A 40 -11.21 -11.58 5.07
C CYS A 40 -10.06 -11.28 6.03
N GLY A 41 -10.28 -11.50 7.33
CA GLY A 41 -9.25 -11.41 8.37
C GLY A 41 -8.77 -9.99 8.63
N TYR A 42 -9.71 -9.07 8.89
CA TYR A 42 -9.42 -7.66 9.14
C TYR A 42 -9.23 -7.38 10.63
N TRP A 43 -8.25 -6.53 10.96
CA TRP A 43 -8.04 -5.98 12.29
C TRP A 43 -8.28 -4.47 12.24
N ASP A 44 -9.12 -3.95 13.14
CA ASP A 44 -9.33 -2.51 13.28
C ASP A 44 -8.29 -1.86 14.22
N GLU A 45 -8.41 -0.54 14.41
CA GLU A 45 -7.51 0.27 15.24
C GLU A 45 -7.61 -0.06 16.75
N GLU A 46 -8.66 -0.77 17.17
CA GLU A 46 -8.90 -1.17 18.56
C GLU A 46 -8.45 -2.62 18.82
N ASP A 47 -7.61 -3.20 17.95
CA ASP A 47 -7.17 -4.60 17.99
C ASP A 47 -8.34 -5.61 17.95
N LYS A 48 -9.46 -5.24 17.31
CA LYS A 48 -10.58 -6.16 17.15
C LYS A 48 -10.52 -6.87 15.81
N TYR A 49 -10.65 -8.19 15.87
CA TYR A 49 -10.67 -9.06 14.71
C TYR A 49 -12.07 -9.21 14.10
N TYR A 50 -12.12 -9.13 12.78
CA TYR A 50 -13.30 -9.42 11.97
C TYR A 50 -12.94 -10.48 10.93
N GLU A 51 -13.72 -11.56 10.89
CA GLU A 51 -13.54 -12.63 9.92
C GLU A 51 -13.76 -12.13 8.48
N GLU A 52 -14.77 -11.28 8.27
CA GLU A 52 -15.07 -10.64 6.99
C GLU A 52 -15.57 -9.20 7.22
N ILE A 53 -15.11 -8.26 6.40
CA ILE A 53 -15.68 -6.92 6.28
C ILE A 53 -16.05 -6.64 4.81
N ILE A 54 -16.97 -5.70 4.59
CA ILE A 54 -17.34 -5.21 3.26
C ILE A 54 -16.93 -3.74 3.19
N LEU A 55 -16.11 -3.41 2.20
CA LEU A 55 -15.70 -2.03 1.98
C LEU A 55 -16.77 -1.22 1.23
N PRO A 56 -16.83 0.10 1.44
CA PRO A 56 -17.61 0.99 0.58
C PRO A 56 -17.17 0.88 -0.88
N ARG A 57 -18.08 1.08 -1.84
CA ARG A 57 -17.76 0.96 -3.26
C ARG A 57 -16.97 2.14 -3.84
N SER A 58 -17.01 3.29 -3.17
CA SER A 58 -16.29 4.51 -3.55
C SER A 58 -14.96 4.63 -2.82
N LEU A 59 -13.97 3.83 -3.22
CA LEU A 59 -12.63 3.85 -2.64
C LEU A 59 -11.64 4.51 -3.59
N SER A 60 -10.69 5.24 -3.01
CA SER A 60 -9.47 5.66 -3.67
C SER A 60 -8.31 4.82 -3.15
N ALA A 61 -7.51 4.27 -4.05
CA ALA A 61 -6.32 3.52 -3.72
C ALA A 61 -5.06 4.36 -3.89
N GLU A 62 -4.08 4.14 -3.00
CA GLU A 62 -2.74 4.71 -3.06
C GLU A 62 -1.71 3.58 -2.97
N LEU A 63 -0.67 3.62 -3.80
CA LEU A 63 0.46 2.70 -3.71
C LEU A 63 1.53 3.29 -2.80
N VAL A 64 1.70 2.67 -1.64
CA VAL A 64 2.75 3.04 -0.67
C VAL A 64 3.84 1.98 -0.64
N SER A 65 5.07 2.41 -0.91
CA SER A 65 6.27 1.59 -0.74
C SER A 65 6.89 1.87 0.62
N ASN A 66 7.01 0.85 1.47
CA ASN A 66 7.65 0.95 2.77
C ASN A 66 8.77 -0.08 2.89
N SER A 67 9.95 0.35 3.33
CA SER A 67 11.01 -0.58 3.70
C SER A 67 10.88 -0.98 5.17
N ILE A 68 10.89 -2.29 5.45
CA ILE A 68 10.91 -2.83 6.82
C ILE A 68 12.11 -2.21 7.58
N GLY A 69 11.82 -1.55 8.70
CA GLY A 69 12.83 -0.88 9.55
C GLY A 69 13.00 0.62 9.31
N VAL A 70 12.31 1.22 8.34
CA VAL A 70 12.19 2.69 8.19
C VAL A 70 10.76 3.09 8.55
N THR A 71 10.55 3.55 9.78
CA THR A 71 9.30 4.18 10.18
C THR A 71 9.27 5.58 9.58
N ASN A 72 8.37 5.84 8.63
CA ASN A 72 8.12 7.19 8.16
C ASN A 72 7.54 8.00 9.32
N LYS A 73 8.36 8.80 10.01
CA LYS A 73 7.92 9.72 11.07
C LYS A 73 7.27 10.99 10.47
N ASN A 74 6.40 10.83 9.48
CA ASN A 74 5.57 11.90 8.94
C ASN A 74 4.15 11.38 8.71
N VAL A 75 3.49 10.99 9.79
CA VAL A 75 2.04 11.15 9.90
C VAL A 75 1.80 11.88 11.21
N GLY A 76 1.71 13.20 11.09
CA GLY A 76 1.51 14.14 12.18
C GLY A 76 1.33 15.55 11.64
N LEU A 77 0.06 15.95 11.56
CA LEU A 77 -0.48 17.32 11.50
C LEU A 77 -0.54 18.01 10.11
N ASN A 78 -1.70 17.96 9.46
CA ASN A 78 -2.77 18.96 9.64
C ASN A 78 -4.14 18.35 9.28
#